data_AF-A0A9X1WKM2-F1
#
_entry.id   AF-A0A9X1WKM2-F1
#
_cell.length_a   1.000
_cell.length_b   1.000
_cell.length_c   1.000
_cell.angle_alpha   90.00
_cell.angle_beta   90.00
_cell.angle_gamma   90.00
#
_symmetry.space_group_name_H-M   'P 1'
#
loop_
_entity.id
_entity.type
_entity.pdbx_description
1 polymer ?
#
loop_
_entity_poly.entity_id
_entity_poly.type
_entity_poly.pdbx_seq_one_letter_code
_entity_poly.pdbx_strand_id
1 'polypeptide(L)'
;MTTVIDFSARFPSGASIKAAGHDGVVAYISPARESWMQAKPLTKARVDEYRSAGLQVAVVWQYGAGTASASDVMRGAAGGRADAEAAQKQLNQIGLSGHPVFFACDFDISLAQWNSTAVEYFRAAGEVLGRHRVGIYGHSRVVHWAMEDDVVAQVAPGRVLGWVTRSWSGGHTGADYAVLYQRVHNVGGPDGVQIDINDALHGEWGHRAIPKPKPPAVDLARLPRVDDTIWLNKHYTPGRVWKGVSRKVEYITRHHMGGIGDTQQCWNWWQDRKASAHYAVDPHGKVGQLVRDEDTAWSNADDASNAVSIAIEHSNSAGPAQDWPISTKTIDAGARLAAELCLKHELGRPQFGKNIRDHCEFGATACPYHLRNGGKYHDRWMRVAQEHYDQITTQSEEDEMTPEDRTLLRLVLDQIAGPGRTPDGTPSYGGWDIDSIITAGKAKLRETGGCTVPEMIAIVGEDKLRAIIAEGKAQS
;
A
#
# COMPACT_ATOMS: atom_id res chain seq x y z
N MET A 1 20.41 23.80 0.91
CA MET A 1 19.10 23.11 0.78
C MET A 1 19.20 22.25 -0.45
N THR A 2 18.86 20.97 -0.37
CA THR A 2 18.91 20.05 -1.52
C THR A 2 17.93 20.53 -2.58
N THR A 3 18.41 20.70 -3.81
CA THR A 3 17.58 21.12 -4.94
C THR A 3 17.57 20.06 -6.03
N VAL A 4 16.40 19.84 -6.62
CA VAL A 4 16.21 18.94 -7.76
C VAL A 4 15.47 19.68 -8.85
N ILE A 5 15.69 19.26 -10.10
CA ILE A 5 15.13 19.95 -11.26
C ILE A 5 14.20 19.04 -12.04
N ASP A 6 13.21 19.62 -12.69
CA ASP A 6 12.39 18.94 -13.69
C ASP A 6 12.35 19.76 -14.99
N PHE A 7 12.17 19.05 -16.10
CA PHE A 7 12.28 19.60 -17.45
C PHE A 7 11.57 18.68 -18.46
N SER A 8 11.05 19.27 -19.53
CA SER A 8 10.33 18.53 -20.58
C SER A 8 10.92 18.72 -21.99
N ALA A 9 11.62 19.84 -22.24
CA ALA A 9 12.07 20.20 -23.59
C ALA A 9 13.21 19.32 -24.11
N ARG A 10 14.28 19.12 -23.34
CA ARG A 10 15.45 18.27 -23.66
C ARG A 10 16.10 17.77 -22.37
N PHE A 11 16.86 16.68 -22.43
CA PHE A 11 17.68 16.21 -21.30
C PHE A 11 18.96 17.05 -21.17
N PRO A 12 19.17 17.81 -20.08
CA PRO A 12 20.49 18.33 -19.75
C PRO A 12 21.42 17.16 -19.36
N SER A 13 22.72 17.34 -19.57
CA SER A 13 23.74 16.35 -19.19
C SER A 13 23.89 16.24 -17.68
N GLY A 14 24.20 15.05 -17.18
CA GLY A 14 24.40 14.83 -15.74
C GLY A 14 25.51 15.72 -15.16
N ALA A 15 26.57 15.93 -15.93
CA ALA A 15 27.68 16.79 -15.55
C ALA A 15 27.27 18.26 -15.39
N SER A 16 26.46 18.80 -16.31
CA SER A 16 26.04 20.20 -16.25
C SER A 16 25.05 20.44 -15.10
N ILE A 17 24.16 19.48 -14.82
CA ILE A 17 23.26 19.51 -13.67
C ILE A 17 24.04 19.53 -12.36
N LYS A 18 25.05 18.65 -12.23
CA LYS A 18 25.88 18.60 -11.02
C LYS A 18 26.71 19.88 -10.86
N ALA A 19 27.27 20.41 -11.94
CA ALA A 19 28.02 21.66 -11.94
C ALA A 19 27.15 22.88 -11.56
N ALA A 20 25.86 22.86 -11.91
CA ALA A 20 24.89 23.88 -11.51
C ALA A 20 24.47 23.77 -10.02
N GLY A 21 24.94 22.76 -9.30
CA GLY A 21 24.70 22.60 -7.86
C GLY A 21 23.39 21.88 -7.51
N HIS A 22 22.77 21.18 -8.46
CA HIS A 22 21.58 20.37 -8.20
C HIS A 22 21.96 18.93 -7.82
N ASP A 23 21.16 18.32 -6.95
CA ASP A 23 21.39 16.99 -6.39
C ASP A 23 20.68 15.88 -7.15
N GLY A 24 19.72 16.22 -8.00
CA GLY A 24 18.93 15.24 -8.72
C GLY A 24 17.91 15.82 -9.68
N VAL A 25 17.11 14.91 -10.25
CA VAL A 25 16.05 15.22 -11.20
C VAL A 25 14.75 14.53 -10.83
N VAL A 26 13.62 15.16 -11.20
CA VAL A 26 12.32 14.49 -11.34
C VAL A 26 12.01 14.43 -12.83
N ALA A 27 12.11 13.25 -13.44
CA ALA A 27 12.05 13.10 -14.89
C ALA A 27 10.78 12.38 -15.35
N TYR A 28 10.28 12.78 -16.52
CA TYR A 28 9.03 12.24 -17.06
C TYR A 28 9.20 10.83 -17.62
N ILE A 29 8.33 9.90 -17.20
CA ILE A 29 8.25 8.54 -17.77
C ILE A 29 7.04 8.35 -18.68
N SER A 30 6.22 9.38 -18.85
CA SER A 30 5.11 9.42 -19.80
C SER A 30 5.59 9.70 -21.23
N PRO A 31 4.81 9.34 -22.26
CA PRO A 31 5.06 9.74 -23.64
C PRO A 31 4.98 11.26 -23.84
N ALA A 32 5.68 11.76 -24.85
CA ALA A 32 5.51 13.13 -25.35
C ALA A 32 4.14 13.28 -26.03
N ARG A 33 3.37 14.31 -25.65
CA ARG A 33 2.15 14.71 -26.38
C ARG A 33 2.42 15.70 -27.52
N GLU A 34 3.58 16.35 -27.48
CA GLU A 34 4.00 17.37 -28.43
C GLU A 34 5.46 17.12 -28.84
N SER A 35 5.82 17.41 -30.09
CA SER A 35 7.13 17.07 -30.66
C SER A 35 8.32 17.78 -30.02
N TRP A 36 8.09 18.92 -29.36
CA TRP A 36 9.14 19.67 -28.67
C TRP A 36 9.52 19.07 -27.30
N MET A 37 8.71 18.14 -26.76
CA MET A 37 8.95 17.52 -25.44
C MET A 37 9.96 16.37 -25.52
N GLN A 38 11.19 16.65 -25.95
CA GLN A 38 12.20 15.63 -26.22
C GLN A 38 12.75 14.97 -24.94
N ALA A 39 12.42 15.49 -23.75
CA ALA A 39 12.74 14.86 -22.48
C ALA A 39 11.67 13.87 -21.99
N LYS A 40 10.74 13.43 -22.87
CA LYS A 40 9.68 12.47 -22.55
C LYS A 40 9.66 11.30 -23.56
N PRO A 41 9.80 10.03 -23.15
CA PRO A 41 10.07 9.55 -21.78
C PRO A 41 11.58 9.49 -21.46
N LEU A 42 11.90 9.45 -20.16
CA LEU A 42 13.20 9.10 -19.62
C LEU A 42 13.67 7.74 -20.14
N THR A 43 14.96 7.63 -20.46
CA THR A 43 15.57 6.41 -21.00
C THR A 43 16.59 5.81 -20.03
N LYS A 44 16.89 4.51 -20.19
CA LYS A 44 17.92 3.82 -19.40
C LYS A 44 19.28 4.53 -19.49
N ALA A 45 19.69 4.93 -20.69
CA ALA A 45 20.97 5.62 -20.90
C ALA A 45 21.07 6.92 -20.08
N ARG A 46 19.98 7.68 -19.97
CA ARG A 46 19.95 8.90 -19.15
C ARG A 46 19.91 8.61 -17.65
N VAL A 47 19.20 7.56 -17.22
CA VAL A 47 19.27 7.09 -15.83
C VAL A 47 20.71 6.72 -15.44
N ASP A 48 21.39 5.95 -16.29
CA ASP A 48 22.77 5.51 -16.05
C ASP A 48 23.75 6.70 -16.03
N GLU A 49 23.58 7.67 -16.94
CA GLU A 49 24.35 8.91 -16.96
C GLU A 49 24.15 9.73 -15.67
N TYR A 50 22.90 9.97 -15.26
CA TYR A 50 22.60 10.75 -14.06
C TYR A 50 23.16 10.09 -12.81
N ARG A 51 23.01 8.77 -12.67
CA ARG A 51 23.62 8.02 -11.56
C ARG A 51 25.14 8.09 -11.57
N SER A 52 25.77 7.98 -12.74
CA SER A 52 27.23 8.09 -12.89
C SER A 52 27.76 9.48 -12.54
N ALA A 53 26.96 10.53 -12.76
CA ALA A 53 27.26 11.90 -12.34
C ALA A 53 26.98 12.16 -10.84
N GLY A 54 26.54 11.15 -10.08
CA GLY A 54 26.20 11.29 -8.66
C GLY A 54 24.90 12.05 -8.41
N LEU A 55 23.96 12.00 -9.36
CA LEU A 55 22.62 12.58 -9.23
C LEU A 55 21.60 11.53 -8.80
N GLN A 56 20.66 11.97 -7.98
CA GLN A 56 19.48 11.22 -7.59
C GLN A 56 18.37 11.35 -8.65
N VAL A 57 17.55 10.31 -8.84
CA VAL A 57 16.53 10.27 -9.91
C VAL A 57 15.18 9.84 -9.33
N ALA A 58 14.20 10.74 -9.36
CA ALA A 58 12.79 10.40 -9.21
C ALA A 58 12.06 10.53 -10.55
N VAL A 59 10.83 10.02 -10.61
CA VAL A 59 10.04 10.03 -11.84
C VAL A 59 8.63 10.57 -11.63
N VAL A 60 8.09 11.16 -12.69
CA VAL A 60 6.72 11.67 -12.76
C VAL A 60 6.01 11.16 -14.01
N TRP A 61 4.74 10.83 -13.86
CA TRP A 61 3.81 10.57 -14.95
C TRP A 61 2.93 11.79 -15.19
N GLN A 62 3.03 12.34 -16.41
CA GLN A 62 2.15 13.40 -16.89
C GLN A 62 2.10 13.37 -18.42
N TYR A 63 0.99 12.93 -18.98
CA TYR A 63 0.69 13.05 -20.40
C TYR A 63 -0.10 14.34 -20.65
N GLY A 64 -1.26 14.47 -20.01
CA GLY A 64 -2.18 15.61 -20.12
C GLY A 64 -1.96 16.70 -19.06
N ALA A 65 -2.34 17.95 -19.35
CA ALA A 65 -2.04 19.11 -18.48
C ALA A 65 -2.96 20.33 -18.69
N GLY A 66 -2.97 21.25 -17.72
CA GLY A 66 -3.44 22.64 -17.86
C GLY A 66 -4.95 22.86 -17.73
N THR A 67 -5.77 21.83 -17.94
CA THR A 67 -7.24 21.92 -17.76
C THR A 67 -7.79 20.60 -17.24
N ALA A 68 -8.99 20.64 -16.63
CA ALA A 68 -9.66 19.43 -16.17
C ALA A 68 -9.93 18.44 -17.32
N SER A 69 -10.31 18.90 -18.50
CA SER A 69 -10.59 18.03 -19.65
C SER A 69 -9.33 17.37 -20.24
N ALA A 70 -8.17 17.99 -20.06
CA ALA A 70 -6.91 17.47 -20.56
C ALA A 70 -6.13 16.69 -19.49
N SER A 71 -6.45 16.81 -18.20
CA SER A 71 -5.67 16.22 -17.12
C SER A 71 -5.89 14.71 -16.98
N ASP A 72 -4.80 13.98 -16.76
CA ASP A 72 -4.82 12.52 -16.63
C ASP A 72 -5.71 12.05 -15.47
N VAL A 73 -5.63 12.74 -14.32
CA VAL A 73 -6.37 12.38 -13.09
C VAL A 73 -7.89 12.46 -13.26
N MET A 74 -8.37 13.24 -14.23
CA MET A 74 -9.80 13.38 -14.50
C MET A 74 -10.38 12.23 -15.32
N ARG A 75 -9.56 11.24 -15.72
CA ARG A 75 -10.03 9.97 -16.29
C ARG A 75 -10.46 8.95 -15.22
N GLY A 76 -10.37 9.30 -13.92
CA GLY A 76 -10.80 8.46 -12.80
C GLY A 76 -10.07 7.11 -12.75
N ALA A 77 -10.71 6.09 -12.17
CA ALA A 77 -10.11 4.78 -11.94
C ALA A 77 -9.55 4.12 -13.22
N ALA A 78 -10.25 4.24 -14.36
CA ALA A 78 -9.79 3.67 -15.63
C ALA A 78 -8.48 4.32 -16.11
N GLY A 79 -8.36 5.64 -15.98
CA GLY A 79 -7.12 6.36 -16.28
C GLY A 79 -5.99 5.99 -15.33
N GLY A 80 -6.29 5.93 -14.03
CA GLY A 80 -5.30 5.62 -13.00
C GLY A 80 -4.66 4.25 -13.18
N ARG A 81 -5.48 3.24 -13.50
CA ARG A 81 -5.00 1.88 -13.80
C ARG A 81 -4.11 1.86 -15.05
N ALA A 82 -4.59 2.43 -16.16
CA ALA A 82 -3.87 2.43 -17.43
C ALA A 82 -2.50 3.15 -17.34
N ASP A 83 -2.47 4.31 -16.67
CA ASP A 83 -1.24 5.08 -16.51
C ASP A 83 -0.27 4.40 -15.57
N ALA A 84 -0.75 3.78 -14.48
CA ALA A 84 0.10 3.04 -13.56
C ALA A 84 0.71 1.79 -14.22
N GLU A 85 -0.04 1.08 -15.06
CA GLU A 85 0.47 -0.07 -15.83
C GLU A 85 1.55 0.37 -16.82
N ALA A 86 1.31 1.46 -17.55
CA ALA A 86 2.27 2.01 -18.49
C ALA A 86 3.52 2.57 -17.77
N ALA A 87 3.33 3.22 -16.61
CA ALA A 87 4.42 3.68 -15.76
C ALA A 87 5.28 2.50 -15.27
N GLN A 88 4.67 1.41 -14.77
CA GLN A 88 5.41 0.22 -14.33
C GLN A 88 6.20 -0.40 -15.49
N LYS A 89 5.62 -0.47 -16.68
CA LYS A 89 6.31 -0.95 -17.88
C LYS A 89 7.55 -0.09 -18.19
N GLN A 90 7.42 1.23 -18.16
CA GLN A 90 8.55 2.13 -18.40
C GLN A 90 9.63 1.98 -17.31
N LEU A 91 9.24 1.94 -16.04
CA LEU A 91 10.14 1.73 -14.91
C LEU A 91 10.97 0.44 -15.05
N ASN A 92 10.35 -0.65 -15.49
CA ASN A 92 11.04 -1.91 -15.76
C ASN A 92 12.10 -1.75 -16.85
N GLN A 93 11.77 -1.05 -17.95
CA GLN A 93 12.68 -0.84 -19.08
C GLN A 93 13.90 0.02 -18.72
N ILE A 94 13.75 0.96 -17.79
CA ILE A 94 14.81 1.91 -17.42
C ILE A 94 15.57 1.54 -16.14
N GLY A 95 15.32 0.36 -15.57
CA GLY A 95 16.02 -0.12 -14.38
C GLY A 95 15.61 0.57 -13.07
N LEU A 96 14.34 0.99 -12.99
CA LEU A 96 13.73 1.68 -11.85
C LEU A 96 12.49 0.94 -11.31
N SER A 97 12.37 -0.37 -11.53
CA SER A 97 11.14 -1.17 -11.28
C SER A 97 10.48 -0.99 -9.91
N GLY A 98 11.26 -0.73 -8.85
CA GLY A 98 10.76 -0.49 -7.49
C GLY A 98 10.57 0.98 -7.08
N HIS A 99 10.84 1.94 -7.96
CA HIS A 99 10.72 3.37 -7.64
C HIS A 99 9.25 3.80 -7.57
N PRO A 100 8.91 4.76 -6.69
CA PRO A 100 7.61 5.38 -6.72
C PRO A 100 7.43 6.29 -7.94
N VAL A 101 6.18 6.63 -8.25
CA VAL A 101 5.81 7.51 -9.37
C VAL A 101 4.95 8.65 -8.84
N PHE A 102 5.35 9.89 -9.09
CA PHE A 102 4.44 11.02 -8.93
C PHE A 102 3.45 11.03 -10.09
N PHE A 103 2.14 11.08 -9.82
CA PHE A 103 1.12 11.33 -10.84
C PHE A 103 0.67 12.79 -10.76
N ALA A 104 0.65 13.46 -11.91
CA ALA A 104 0.46 14.90 -11.97
C ALA A 104 -1.02 15.32 -12.03
N CYS A 105 -1.45 16.08 -11.02
CA CYS A 105 -2.65 16.91 -11.03
C CYS A 105 -2.28 18.36 -11.42
N ASP A 106 -1.94 18.56 -12.69
CA ASP A 106 -1.39 19.82 -13.20
C ASP A 106 -2.46 20.81 -13.70
N PHE A 107 -3.38 21.18 -12.80
CA PHE A 107 -4.35 22.27 -12.98
C PHE A 107 -4.96 22.68 -11.61
N ASP A 108 -5.69 23.79 -11.58
CA ASP A 108 -6.41 24.28 -10.39
C ASP A 108 -7.66 23.41 -10.12
N ILE A 109 -7.45 22.21 -9.56
CA ILE A 109 -8.51 21.25 -9.29
C ILE A 109 -9.37 21.70 -8.11
N SER A 110 -10.69 21.62 -8.28
CA SER A 110 -11.64 21.85 -7.19
C SER A 110 -11.78 20.62 -6.28
N LEU A 111 -12.16 20.85 -5.02
CA LEU A 111 -12.48 19.76 -4.09
C LEU A 111 -13.60 18.85 -4.62
N ALA A 112 -14.55 19.40 -5.39
CA ALA A 112 -15.61 18.62 -6.01
C ALA A 112 -15.06 17.63 -7.04
N GLN A 113 -14.17 18.08 -7.93
CA GLN A 113 -13.50 17.22 -8.93
C GLN A 113 -12.60 16.17 -8.28
N TRP A 114 -11.92 16.54 -7.18
CA TRP A 114 -11.15 15.60 -6.38
C TRP A 114 -12.04 14.46 -5.86
N ASN A 115 -13.08 14.83 -5.10
CA ASN A 115 -13.98 13.88 -4.45
C ASN A 115 -14.76 13.02 -5.45
N SER A 116 -15.12 13.56 -6.62
CA SER A 116 -15.94 12.85 -7.60
C SER A 116 -15.15 11.98 -8.56
N THR A 117 -13.86 12.28 -8.78
CA THR A 117 -13.13 11.73 -9.94
C THR A 117 -11.66 11.49 -9.66
N ALA A 118 -10.89 12.51 -9.29
CA ALA A 118 -9.44 12.37 -9.22
C ALA A 118 -8.98 11.40 -8.12
N VAL A 119 -9.70 11.32 -6.98
CA VAL A 119 -9.38 10.37 -5.92
C VAL A 119 -9.40 8.91 -6.39
N GLU A 120 -10.31 8.57 -7.32
CA GLU A 120 -10.42 7.22 -7.91
C GLU A 120 -9.24 6.89 -8.82
N TYR A 121 -8.64 7.89 -9.47
CA TYR A 121 -7.42 7.70 -10.25
C TYR A 121 -6.27 7.21 -9.35
N PHE A 122 -6.06 7.87 -8.21
CA PHE A 122 -4.99 7.50 -7.28
C PHE A 122 -5.22 6.15 -6.60
N ARG A 123 -6.48 5.83 -6.25
CA ARG A 123 -6.85 4.50 -5.74
C ARG A 123 -6.49 3.40 -6.74
N ALA A 124 -6.90 3.56 -7.99
CA ALA A 124 -6.61 2.58 -9.04
C ALA A 124 -5.10 2.47 -9.36
N ALA A 125 -4.35 3.59 -9.34
CA ALA A 125 -2.90 3.55 -9.46
C ALA A 125 -2.24 2.78 -8.31
N GLY A 126 -2.79 2.94 -7.10
CA GLY A 126 -2.38 2.21 -5.89
C GLY A 126 -2.62 0.71 -5.97
N GLU A 127 -3.64 0.25 -6.69
CA GLU A 127 -3.87 -1.19 -6.93
C GLU A 127 -2.81 -1.81 -7.84
N VAL A 128 -2.24 -1.02 -8.77
CA VAL A 128 -1.24 -1.51 -9.73
C VAL A 128 0.17 -1.45 -9.14
N LEU A 129 0.58 -0.30 -8.59
CA LEU A 129 1.94 -0.10 -8.08
C LEU A 129 2.10 -0.48 -6.60
N GLY A 130 0.98 -0.57 -5.88
CA GLY A 130 0.93 -0.46 -4.42
C GLY A 130 0.91 1.00 -3.99
N ARG A 131 0.01 1.37 -3.07
CA ARG A 131 -0.09 2.76 -2.53
C ARG A 131 1.25 3.34 -2.07
N HIS A 132 2.12 2.52 -1.47
CA HIS A 132 3.47 2.90 -1.04
C HIS A 132 4.39 3.41 -2.17
N ARG A 133 4.01 3.24 -3.43
CA ARG A 133 4.73 3.73 -4.61
C ARG A 133 3.98 4.81 -5.39
N VAL A 134 2.83 5.27 -4.91
CA VAL A 134 2.04 6.33 -5.55
C VAL A 134 2.35 7.66 -4.89
N GLY A 135 2.92 8.61 -5.64
CA GLY A 135 3.07 10.00 -5.26
C GLY A 135 2.11 10.90 -6.02
N ILE A 136 1.96 12.14 -5.57
CA ILE A 136 1.12 13.15 -6.21
C ILE A 136 1.91 14.44 -6.45
N TYR A 137 1.79 14.99 -7.65
CA TYR A 137 2.16 16.38 -7.94
C TYR A 137 0.89 17.23 -8.08
N GLY A 138 0.86 18.42 -7.48
CA GLY A 138 -0.27 19.34 -7.59
C GLY A 138 -0.19 20.50 -6.60
N HIS A 139 -1.22 21.33 -6.53
CA HIS A 139 -1.26 22.42 -5.56
C HIS A 139 -1.36 21.91 -4.11
N SER A 140 -1.06 22.77 -3.15
CA SER A 140 -0.96 22.45 -1.72
C SER A 140 -2.17 21.65 -1.21
N ARG A 141 -3.38 22.13 -1.50
CA ARG A 141 -4.63 21.49 -1.06
C ARG A 141 -4.86 20.10 -1.64
N VAL A 142 -4.60 19.84 -2.93
CA VAL A 142 -4.84 18.49 -3.51
C VAL A 142 -3.86 17.46 -2.94
N VAL A 143 -2.62 17.87 -2.69
CA VAL A 143 -1.66 17.01 -1.98
C VAL A 143 -2.14 16.71 -0.55
N HIS A 144 -2.71 17.69 0.14
CA HIS A 144 -3.29 17.49 1.47
C HIS A 144 -4.53 16.58 1.44
N TRP A 145 -5.44 16.74 0.47
CA TRP A 145 -6.60 15.86 0.30
C TRP A 145 -6.18 14.42 0.00
N ALA A 146 -5.15 14.24 -0.84
CA ALA A 146 -4.59 12.92 -1.12
C ALA A 146 -4.02 12.23 0.14
N MET A 147 -3.43 13.02 1.03
CA MET A 147 -3.00 12.55 2.35
C MET A 147 -4.19 12.18 3.24
N GLU A 148 -5.22 13.03 3.32
CA GLU A 148 -6.43 12.79 4.14
C GLU A 148 -7.20 11.55 3.67
N ASP A 149 -7.31 11.35 2.37
CA ASP A 149 -7.96 10.18 1.76
C ASP A 149 -7.08 8.93 1.76
N ASP A 150 -5.81 9.05 2.14
CA ASP A 150 -4.82 7.97 2.21
C ASP A 150 -4.70 7.21 0.88
N VAL A 151 -4.52 7.95 -0.21
CA VAL A 151 -4.38 7.41 -1.58
C VAL A 151 -2.97 7.55 -2.16
N VAL A 152 -2.05 8.13 -1.40
CA VAL A 152 -0.63 8.30 -1.77
C VAL A 152 0.29 7.75 -0.68
N ALA A 153 1.53 7.47 -1.02
CA ALA A 153 2.52 6.88 -0.13
C ALA A 153 2.80 7.80 1.07
N GLN A 154 2.84 7.22 2.26
CA GLN A 154 3.32 7.90 3.46
C GLN A 154 4.79 7.57 3.68
N VAL A 155 5.64 8.59 3.80
CA VAL A 155 7.10 8.43 3.99
C VAL A 155 7.56 8.67 5.43
N ALA A 156 6.73 9.36 6.23
CA ALA A 156 6.89 9.52 7.67
C ALA A 156 5.52 9.85 8.31
N PRO A 157 5.36 9.76 9.64
CA PRO A 157 4.14 10.24 10.31
C PRO A 157 3.76 11.66 9.86
N GLY A 158 2.55 11.82 9.31
CA GLY A 158 2.06 13.11 8.80
C GLY A 158 2.72 13.62 7.50
N ARG A 159 3.57 12.82 6.84
CA ARG A 159 4.27 13.21 5.62
C ARG A 159 4.07 12.20 4.50
N VAL A 160 3.61 12.68 3.35
CA VAL A 160 3.35 11.88 2.15
C VAL A 160 4.33 12.19 1.04
N LEU A 161 4.42 11.28 0.07
CA LEU A 161 5.13 11.47 -1.19
C LEU A 161 4.38 12.48 -2.08
N GLY A 162 4.29 13.70 -1.59
CA GLY A 162 3.67 14.85 -2.22
C GLY A 162 4.71 15.80 -2.80
N TRP A 163 4.43 16.32 -3.99
CA TRP A 163 5.21 17.35 -4.66
C TRP A 163 4.29 18.55 -4.92
N VAL A 164 4.47 19.60 -4.12
CA VAL A 164 3.61 20.78 -4.15
C VAL A 164 4.14 21.77 -5.18
N THR A 165 3.29 22.26 -6.09
CA THR A 165 3.65 23.39 -6.97
C THR A 165 3.32 24.73 -6.34
N ARG A 166 4.09 25.79 -6.62
CA ARG A 166 3.71 27.17 -6.24
C ARG A 166 2.43 27.63 -6.92
N SER A 167 2.11 27.09 -8.10
CA SER A 167 0.89 27.43 -8.83
C SER A 167 -0.34 27.01 -8.03
N TRP A 168 -1.34 27.88 -7.97
CA TRP A 168 -2.62 27.64 -7.28
C TRP A 168 -2.54 27.34 -5.76
N SER A 169 -1.33 27.41 -5.17
CA SER A 169 -1.10 27.06 -3.76
C SER A 169 -1.24 28.23 -2.79
N GLY A 170 -1.49 29.45 -3.27
CA GLY A 170 -1.71 30.62 -2.41
C GLY A 170 -0.55 30.94 -1.44
N GLY A 171 0.68 30.55 -1.80
CA GLY A 171 1.87 30.71 -0.94
C GLY A 171 2.15 29.54 0.02
N HIS A 172 1.28 28.54 0.08
CA HIS A 172 1.53 27.33 0.87
C HIS A 172 2.54 26.41 0.18
N THR A 173 3.59 26.04 0.89
CA THR A 173 4.69 25.20 0.36
C THR A 173 4.51 23.71 0.64
N GLY A 174 3.66 23.35 1.60
CA GLY A 174 3.50 21.97 2.09
C GLY A 174 4.70 21.44 2.88
N ALA A 175 5.54 22.32 3.46
CA ALA A 175 6.75 21.94 4.20
C ALA A 175 6.54 20.91 5.33
N ASP A 176 5.36 20.90 5.93
CA ASP A 176 4.94 20.03 7.01
C ASP A 176 4.47 18.63 6.56
N TYR A 177 3.94 18.49 5.33
CA TYR A 177 3.33 17.22 4.88
C TYR A 177 3.83 16.68 3.53
N ALA A 178 4.54 17.46 2.71
CA ALA A 178 5.05 17.05 1.40
C ALA A 178 6.56 16.74 1.42
N VAL A 179 7.10 16.18 0.34
CA VAL A 179 8.52 15.86 0.19
C VAL A 179 9.25 16.78 -0.78
N LEU A 180 8.54 17.42 -1.70
CA LEU A 180 9.08 18.35 -2.70
C LEU A 180 8.20 19.60 -2.80
N TYR A 181 8.82 20.74 -3.07
CA TYR A 181 8.14 21.99 -3.41
C TYR A 181 8.74 22.63 -4.66
N GLN A 182 7.94 22.77 -5.73
CA GLN A 182 8.33 23.46 -6.97
C GLN A 182 8.28 24.98 -6.76
N ARG A 183 9.45 25.56 -6.48
CA ARG A 183 9.58 26.97 -6.07
C ARG A 183 9.72 27.92 -7.25
N VAL A 184 10.34 27.49 -8.35
CA VAL A 184 10.63 28.36 -9.50
C VAL A 184 10.24 27.64 -10.78
N HIS A 185 9.55 28.34 -11.69
CA HIS A 185 9.13 27.80 -12.97
C HIS A 185 9.89 28.45 -14.12
N ASN A 186 10.23 27.64 -15.13
CA ASN A 186 10.66 28.02 -16.46
C ASN A 186 11.80 29.06 -16.44
N VAL A 187 12.91 28.67 -15.82
CA VAL A 187 14.15 29.45 -15.78
C VAL A 187 15.24 28.80 -16.61
N GLY A 188 16.19 29.61 -17.07
CA GLY A 188 17.38 29.10 -17.76
C GLY A 188 18.16 28.16 -16.85
N GLY A 189 18.42 26.95 -17.35
CA GLY A 189 19.13 25.90 -16.64
C GLY A 189 20.34 25.35 -17.39
N PRO A 190 20.89 24.23 -16.92
CA PRO A 190 22.03 23.56 -17.53
C PRO A 190 21.81 23.26 -19.02
N ASP A 191 22.87 23.36 -19.82
CA ASP A 191 22.85 23.14 -21.28
C ASP A 191 21.83 24.00 -22.05
N GLY A 192 21.47 25.16 -21.48
CA GLY A 192 20.50 26.09 -22.05
C GLY A 192 19.07 25.55 -22.06
N VAL A 193 18.77 24.52 -21.27
CA VAL A 193 17.44 23.94 -21.13
C VAL A 193 16.63 24.75 -20.12
N GLN A 194 15.36 25.01 -20.42
CA GLN A 194 14.44 25.59 -19.43
C GLN A 194 14.08 24.52 -18.40
N ILE A 195 14.22 24.88 -17.13
CA ILE A 195 14.01 23.99 -15.99
C ILE A 195 13.05 24.62 -14.98
N ASP A 196 12.43 23.76 -14.19
CA ASP A 196 11.78 24.11 -12.94
C ASP A 196 12.69 23.70 -11.77
N ILE A 197 12.70 24.48 -10.69
CA ILE A 197 13.55 24.23 -9.50
C ILE A 197 12.66 23.83 -8.33
N ASN A 198 13.00 22.68 -7.74
CA ASN A 198 12.29 22.07 -6.64
C ASN A 198 13.18 21.99 -5.39
N ASP A 199 12.65 22.39 -4.25
CA ASP A 199 13.29 22.21 -2.96
C ASP A 199 12.91 20.84 -2.38
N ALA A 200 13.89 20.05 -1.95
CA ALA A 200 13.63 18.81 -1.22
C ALA A 200 13.35 19.11 0.25
N LEU A 201 12.13 18.78 0.67
CA LEU A 201 11.60 19.01 2.03
C LEU A 201 11.82 17.81 2.95
N HIS A 202 12.21 16.66 2.39
CA HIS A 202 12.45 15.43 3.12
C HIS A 202 13.53 14.57 2.43
N GLY A 203 14.24 13.74 3.19
CA GLY A 203 15.23 12.81 2.63
C GLY A 203 14.62 11.81 1.66
N GLU A 204 13.43 11.30 1.96
CA GLU A 204 12.68 10.35 1.12
C GLU A 204 11.77 11.06 0.12
N TRP A 205 12.34 11.70 -0.90
CA TRP A 205 11.57 12.45 -1.90
C TRP A 205 11.20 11.65 -3.17
N GLY A 206 11.37 10.33 -3.16
CA GLY A 206 10.98 9.45 -4.26
C GLY A 206 12.12 9.04 -5.21
N HIS A 207 13.37 9.37 -4.85
CA HIS A 207 14.55 9.12 -5.67
C HIS A 207 15.11 7.69 -5.61
N ARG A 208 14.49 6.83 -4.81
CA ARG A 208 14.90 5.44 -4.60
C ARG A 208 13.70 4.53 -4.51
N ALA A 209 13.94 3.24 -4.70
CA ALA A 209 12.93 2.23 -4.51
C ALA A 209 12.40 2.27 -3.07
N ILE A 210 11.08 2.18 -2.92
CA ILE A 210 10.44 2.03 -1.61
C ILE A 210 10.10 0.55 -1.48
N PRO A 211 10.74 -0.20 -0.56
CA PRO A 211 10.36 -1.57 -0.30
C PRO A 211 8.87 -1.63 0.04
N LYS A 212 8.17 -2.64 -0.46
CA LYS A 212 6.80 -2.91 0.00
C LYS A 212 6.87 -3.03 1.53
N PRO A 213 6.13 -2.20 2.29
CA PRO A 213 6.17 -2.28 3.74
C PRO A 213 5.82 -3.70 4.15
N LYS A 214 6.71 -4.36 4.91
CA LYS A 214 6.37 -5.64 5.53
C LYS A 214 5.29 -5.33 6.57
N PRO A 215 4.08 -5.91 6.49
CA PRO A 215 3.11 -5.75 7.54
C PRO A 215 3.73 -6.22 8.86
N PRO A 216 3.40 -5.59 10.00
CA PRO A 216 3.84 -6.10 11.29
C PRO A 216 3.42 -7.57 11.44
N ALA A 217 4.28 -8.39 12.04
CA ALA A 217 3.95 -9.77 12.34
C ALA A 217 2.74 -9.82 13.28
N VAL A 218 1.75 -10.63 12.94
CA VAL A 218 0.54 -10.79 13.76
C VAL A 218 0.66 -12.04 14.62
N ASP A 219 0.61 -11.86 15.94
CA ASP A 219 0.52 -12.97 16.89
C ASP A 219 -0.91 -13.55 16.85
N LEU A 220 -1.08 -14.65 16.12
CA LEU A 220 -2.36 -15.33 15.94
C LEU A 220 -2.96 -15.81 17.25
N ALA A 221 -2.13 -16.14 18.25
CA ALA A 221 -2.61 -16.58 19.57
C ALA A 221 -3.21 -15.43 20.40
N ARG A 222 -3.02 -14.17 19.97
CA ARG A 222 -3.52 -12.96 20.65
C ARG A 222 -4.61 -12.24 19.85
N LEU A 223 -5.31 -12.95 18.97
CA LEU A 223 -6.42 -12.39 18.22
C LEU A 223 -7.76 -12.48 18.98
N PRO A 224 -8.65 -11.47 18.82
CA PRO A 224 -8.36 -10.18 18.21
C PRO A 224 -7.46 -9.33 19.11
N ARG A 225 -6.73 -8.40 18.51
CA ARG A 225 -5.98 -7.39 19.27
C ARG A 225 -6.95 -6.43 19.93
N VAL A 226 -6.80 -6.28 21.24
CA VAL A 226 -7.60 -5.39 22.08
C VAL A 226 -6.64 -4.53 22.90
N ASP A 227 -6.86 -3.22 22.88
CA ASP A 227 -6.04 -2.27 23.63
C ASP A 227 -6.54 -2.08 25.06
N ASP A 228 -7.86 -2.14 25.28
CA ASP A 228 -8.48 -2.04 26.60
C ASP A 228 -9.63 -3.05 26.79
N THR A 229 -9.79 -3.57 28.01
CA THR A 229 -10.94 -4.42 28.35
C THR A 229 -11.71 -3.80 29.51
N ILE A 230 -13.01 -3.54 29.30
CA ILE A 230 -13.91 -3.03 30.33
C ILE A 230 -15.21 -3.83 30.28
N TRP A 231 -15.30 -4.86 31.12
CA TRP A 231 -16.47 -5.74 31.12
C TRP A 231 -17.75 -5.01 31.56
N LEU A 232 -18.80 -5.14 30.74
CA LEU A 232 -20.14 -4.79 31.16
C LEU A 232 -20.63 -5.75 32.26
N ASN A 233 -21.39 -5.21 33.20
CA ASN A 233 -22.02 -5.96 34.29
C ASN A 233 -23.53 -6.18 34.08
N LYS A 234 -24.11 -5.59 33.03
CA LYS A 234 -25.53 -5.70 32.66
C LYS A 234 -25.74 -5.44 31.17
N HIS A 235 -26.98 -5.68 30.72
CA HIS A 235 -27.43 -5.46 29.34
C HIS A 235 -26.74 -6.35 28.29
N TYR A 236 -26.41 -7.58 28.69
CA TYR A 236 -26.02 -8.69 27.84
C TYR A 236 -26.63 -9.99 28.42
N THR A 237 -26.68 -11.06 27.64
CA THR A 237 -27.10 -12.38 28.11
C THR A 237 -25.88 -13.31 28.18
N PRO A 238 -25.59 -13.95 29.32
CA PRO A 238 -24.52 -14.93 29.41
C PRO A 238 -24.74 -16.11 28.46
N GLY A 239 -23.69 -16.51 27.74
CA GLY A 239 -23.76 -17.54 26.71
C GLY A 239 -24.42 -17.09 25.40
N ARG A 240 -24.31 -17.94 24.39
CA ARG A 240 -24.99 -17.79 23.09
C ARG A 240 -26.10 -18.81 22.94
N VAL A 241 -27.31 -18.44 23.31
CA VAL A 241 -28.48 -19.32 23.23
C VAL A 241 -29.64 -18.60 22.58
N TRP A 242 -30.25 -19.22 21.57
CA TRP A 242 -31.50 -18.75 20.99
C TRP A 242 -32.50 -19.90 20.87
N LYS A 243 -33.68 -19.71 21.45
CA LYS A 243 -34.76 -20.72 21.56
C LYS A 243 -34.27 -22.04 22.18
N GLY A 244 -33.46 -21.96 23.23
CA GLY A 244 -32.93 -23.12 23.96
C GLY A 244 -31.82 -23.89 23.24
N VAL A 245 -31.35 -23.39 22.08
CA VAL A 245 -30.28 -24.02 21.30
C VAL A 245 -29.02 -23.16 21.39
N SER A 246 -27.90 -23.81 21.73
CA SER A 246 -26.57 -23.17 21.71
C SER A 246 -26.22 -22.70 20.29
N ARG A 247 -25.67 -21.50 20.18
CA ARG A 247 -25.33 -20.84 18.93
C ARG A 247 -23.82 -20.59 18.83
N LYS A 248 -23.32 -20.64 17.61
CA LYS A 248 -21.96 -20.19 17.26
C LYS A 248 -22.05 -18.80 16.65
N VAL A 249 -20.91 -18.11 16.63
CA VAL A 249 -20.78 -16.89 15.84
C VAL A 249 -20.87 -17.26 14.36
N GLU A 250 -21.69 -16.54 13.61
CA GLU A 250 -21.90 -16.74 12.17
C GLU A 250 -21.46 -15.50 11.37
N TYR A 251 -21.53 -14.31 11.96
CA TYR A 251 -21.13 -13.06 11.31
C TYR A 251 -20.81 -11.94 12.31
N ILE A 252 -20.21 -10.89 11.78
CA ILE A 252 -19.90 -9.66 12.50
C ILE A 252 -20.88 -8.58 12.04
N THR A 253 -21.49 -7.88 12.98
CA THR A 253 -22.38 -6.74 12.70
C THR A 253 -21.63 -5.42 12.90
N ARG A 254 -21.62 -4.59 11.87
CA ARG A 254 -21.09 -3.22 11.94
C ARG A 254 -22.13 -2.30 12.54
N HIS A 255 -21.67 -1.52 13.51
CA HIS A 255 -22.41 -0.41 14.12
C HIS A 255 -21.58 0.87 14.04
N HIS A 256 -22.26 2.01 14.03
CA HIS A 256 -21.63 3.28 14.38
C HIS A 256 -22.23 3.79 15.68
N MET A 257 -21.41 4.44 16.50
CA MET A 257 -21.86 5.07 17.72
C MET A 257 -22.74 6.27 17.34
N GLY A 258 -23.84 6.50 18.04
CA GLY A 258 -24.61 7.75 17.94
C GLY A 258 -23.91 8.95 18.61
N GLY A 259 -22.57 9.00 18.57
CA GLY A 259 -21.74 9.93 19.33
C GLY A 259 -20.25 9.75 19.06
N ILE A 260 -19.44 10.50 19.81
CA ILE A 260 -17.97 10.46 19.82
C ILE A 260 -17.56 9.94 21.19
N GLY A 261 -16.95 8.77 21.25
CA GLY A 261 -16.56 8.12 22.49
C GLY A 261 -15.56 6.98 22.30
N ASP A 262 -14.92 6.61 23.41
CA ASP A 262 -14.04 5.45 23.54
C ASP A 262 -14.76 4.28 24.26
N THR A 263 -14.01 3.23 24.59
CA THR A 263 -14.51 2.06 25.33
C THR A 263 -15.16 2.43 26.67
N GLN A 264 -14.56 3.35 27.42
CA GLN A 264 -15.09 3.78 28.71
C GLN A 264 -16.40 4.55 28.54
N GLN A 265 -16.49 5.36 27.49
CA GLN A 265 -17.69 6.11 27.19
C GLN A 265 -18.84 5.20 26.73
N CYS A 266 -18.57 4.18 25.92
CA CYS A 266 -19.52 3.11 25.60
C CYS A 266 -20.01 2.39 26.86
N TRP A 267 -19.09 2.00 27.75
CA TRP A 267 -19.44 1.37 29.02
C TRP A 267 -20.38 2.25 29.84
N ASN A 268 -20.09 3.55 29.94
CA ASN A 268 -20.91 4.53 30.65
C ASN A 268 -22.32 4.63 30.04
N TRP A 269 -22.45 4.73 28.71
CA TRP A 269 -23.75 4.84 28.05
C TRP A 269 -24.65 3.62 28.28
N TRP A 270 -24.06 2.43 28.29
CA TRP A 270 -24.79 1.18 28.49
C TRP A 270 -25.06 0.86 29.95
N GLN A 271 -24.68 1.74 30.88
CA GLN A 271 -25.18 1.61 32.25
C GLN A 271 -26.69 1.88 32.32
N ASP A 272 -27.19 2.89 31.62
CA ASP A 272 -28.60 3.28 31.73
C ASP A 272 -29.42 2.93 30.47
N ARG A 273 -28.73 2.66 29.35
CA ARG A 273 -29.35 2.19 28.10
C ARG A 273 -29.32 0.67 28.02
N LYS A 274 -30.48 0.04 27.78
CA LYS A 274 -30.63 -1.42 27.53
C LYS A 274 -30.12 -1.81 26.13
N ALA A 275 -28.82 -1.68 25.91
CA ALA A 275 -28.11 -2.08 24.70
C ALA A 275 -26.66 -2.42 25.07
N SER A 276 -25.94 -3.09 24.18
CA SER A 276 -24.51 -3.36 24.32
C SER A 276 -23.89 -3.76 22.98
N ALA A 277 -22.56 -3.79 22.91
CA ALA A 277 -21.81 -4.44 21.84
C ALA A 277 -20.58 -5.17 22.42
N HIS A 278 -19.99 -6.05 21.62
CA HIS A 278 -18.82 -6.81 22.04
C HIS A 278 -17.57 -5.94 22.04
N TYR A 279 -17.42 -5.10 21.01
CA TYR A 279 -16.26 -4.24 20.82
C TYR A 279 -16.66 -2.80 20.52
N ALA A 280 -15.79 -1.87 20.91
CA ALA A 280 -15.87 -0.45 20.59
C ALA A 280 -14.54 0.02 19.99
N VAL A 281 -14.59 0.85 18.97
CA VAL A 281 -13.43 1.45 18.31
C VAL A 281 -13.53 2.97 18.42
N ASP A 282 -12.54 3.58 19.08
CA ASP A 282 -12.54 5.01 19.36
C ASP A 282 -12.17 5.87 18.11
N PRO A 283 -12.26 7.21 18.18
CA PRO A 283 -11.89 8.13 17.08
C PRO A 283 -10.40 8.11 16.69
N HIS A 284 -9.55 7.43 17.46
CA HIS A 284 -8.12 7.29 17.26
C HIS A 284 -7.71 5.89 16.80
N GLY A 285 -8.67 4.97 16.67
CA GLY A 285 -8.46 3.59 16.23
C GLY A 285 -8.10 2.63 17.37
N LYS A 286 -8.26 3.03 18.63
CA LYS A 286 -8.09 2.16 19.79
C LYS A 286 -9.30 1.22 19.91
N VAL A 287 -9.03 -0.07 20.07
CA VAL A 287 -10.04 -1.13 20.18
C VAL A 287 -10.22 -1.53 21.63
N GLY A 288 -11.45 -1.50 22.14
CA GLY A 288 -11.76 -2.10 23.43
C GLY A 288 -12.87 -3.15 23.38
N GLN A 289 -12.86 -4.04 24.35
CA GLN A 289 -13.85 -5.12 24.50
C GLN A 289 -14.73 -4.90 25.74
N LEU A 290 -16.04 -5.07 25.57
CA LEU A 290 -17.06 -4.83 26.60
C LEU A 290 -17.93 -6.05 26.93
N VAL A 291 -18.24 -6.88 25.94
CA VAL A 291 -18.93 -8.17 26.11
C VAL A 291 -18.02 -9.26 25.60
N ARG A 292 -17.96 -10.37 26.33
CA ARG A 292 -17.15 -11.54 25.94
C ARG A 292 -17.70 -12.18 24.68
N ASP A 293 -16.83 -12.77 23.87
CA ASP A 293 -17.26 -13.41 22.62
C ASP A 293 -18.20 -14.59 22.87
N GLU A 294 -18.11 -15.26 24.02
CA GLU A 294 -19.00 -16.36 24.42
C GLU A 294 -20.38 -15.91 24.90
N ASP A 295 -20.55 -14.62 25.20
CA ASP A 295 -21.79 -14.03 25.68
C ASP A 295 -22.55 -13.32 24.54
N THR A 296 -23.84 -13.06 24.73
CA THR A 296 -24.71 -12.41 23.74
C THR A 296 -24.90 -10.93 24.08
N ALA A 297 -24.28 -10.04 23.30
CA ALA A 297 -24.58 -8.61 23.35
C ALA A 297 -25.99 -8.30 22.81
N TRP A 298 -26.65 -7.30 23.38
CA TRP A 298 -27.96 -6.80 22.96
C TRP A 298 -27.79 -5.65 21.95
N SER A 299 -27.32 -5.96 20.74
CA SER A 299 -26.85 -4.95 19.77
C SER A 299 -27.82 -4.69 18.62
N ASN A 300 -28.50 -5.72 18.11
CA ASN A 300 -29.15 -5.70 16.80
C ASN A 300 -30.67 -5.49 16.83
N ALA A 301 -31.24 -5.30 18.03
CA ALA A 301 -32.69 -5.30 18.27
C ALA A 301 -33.43 -6.57 17.74
N ASP A 302 -32.68 -7.66 17.51
CA ASP A 302 -33.18 -8.96 17.07
C ASP A 302 -32.47 -10.07 17.85
N ASP A 303 -33.22 -10.85 18.62
CA ASP A 303 -32.66 -11.87 19.53
C ASP A 303 -31.95 -13.01 18.79
N ALA A 304 -32.41 -13.35 17.58
CA ALA A 304 -31.79 -14.41 16.79
C ALA A 304 -30.40 -13.95 16.31
N SER A 305 -30.33 -12.72 15.80
CA SER A 305 -29.13 -12.07 15.32
C SER A 305 -28.13 -11.79 16.45
N ASN A 306 -28.61 -11.31 17.60
CA ASN A 306 -27.77 -11.11 18.78
C ASN A 306 -27.02 -12.40 19.16
N ALA A 307 -27.72 -13.54 19.17
CA ALA A 307 -27.13 -14.80 19.61
C ALA A 307 -26.03 -15.34 18.67
N VAL A 308 -26.06 -14.99 17.38
CA VAL A 308 -25.10 -15.49 16.37
C VAL A 308 -24.09 -14.44 15.91
N SER A 309 -24.13 -13.22 16.44
CA SER A 309 -23.26 -12.13 15.97
C SER A 309 -22.27 -11.62 17.01
N ILE A 310 -21.14 -11.13 16.51
CA ILE A 310 -20.24 -10.22 17.22
C ILE A 310 -20.54 -8.79 16.72
N ALA A 311 -20.69 -7.83 17.63
CA ALA A 311 -21.04 -6.46 17.29
C ALA A 311 -19.85 -5.52 17.56
N ILE A 312 -19.52 -4.69 16.57
CA ILE A 312 -18.44 -3.70 16.64
C ILE A 312 -19.02 -2.30 16.47
N GLU A 313 -18.89 -1.47 17.51
CA GLU A 313 -19.27 -0.06 17.50
C GLU A 313 -18.13 0.83 17.02
N HIS A 314 -18.38 1.64 16.00
CA HIS A 314 -17.39 2.57 15.44
C HIS A 314 -17.73 4.01 15.86
N SER A 315 -16.82 4.66 16.59
CA SER A 315 -17.00 6.03 17.03
C SER A 315 -17.04 7.02 15.87
N ASN A 316 -17.98 7.96 15.87
CA ASN A 316 -17.89 9.07 14.93
C ASN A 316 -16.75 10.01 15.34
N SER A 317 -16.22 10.78 14.38
CA SER A 317 -15.28 11.87 14.63
C SER A 317 -15.95 13.23 14.77
N ALA A 318 -17.23 13.34 14.40
CA ALA A 318 -18.04 14.54 14.63
C ALA A 318 -19.55 14.23 14.70
N GLY A 319 -20.33 15.25 15.06
CA GLY A 319 -21.78 15.16 15.22
C GLY A 319 -22.60 15.31 13.92
N PRO A 320 -23.93 15.42 14.04
CA PRO A 320 -24.86 15.44 12.90
C PRO A 320 -24.68 16.65 11.99
N ALA A 321 -24.22 17.79 12.52
CA ALA A 321 -23.96 18.99 11.75
C ALA A 321 -22.87 18.81 10.67
N GLN A 322 -22.04 17.77 10.83
CA GLN A 322 -20.98 17.41 9.88
C GLN A 322 -21.27 16.07 9.20
N ASP A 323 -22.53 15.63 9.25
CA ASP A 323 -22.99 14.38 8.64
C ASP A 323 -22.32 13.13 9.25
N TRP A 324 -22.16 13.10 10.58
CA TRP A 324 -21.64 11.94 11.35
C TRP A 324 -20.42 11.26 10.69
N PRO A 325 -19.33 11.98 10.44
CA PRO A 325 -18.16 11.40 9.82
C PRO A 325 -17.52 10.42 10.79
N ILE A 326 -16.85 9.40 10.24
CA ILE A 326 -16.05 8.45 11.00
C ILE A 326 -14.59 8.65 10.56
N SER A 327 -13.67 8.66 11.52
CA SER A 327 -12.26 8.84 11.20
C SER A 327 -11.72 7.64 10.42
N THR A 328 -10.76 7.87 9.52
CA THR A 328 -10.03 6.81 8.85
C THR A 328 -9.41 5.81 9.83
N LYS A 329 -8.91 6.28 10.98
CA LYS A 329 -8.34 5.40 12.01
C LYS A 329 -9.38 4.44 12.58
N THR A 330 -10.58 4.93 12.86
CA THR A 330 -11.70 4.12 13.36
C THR A 330 -12.19 3.13 12.32
N ILE A 331 -12.32 3.56 11.06
CA ILE A 331 -12.72 2.70 9.94
C ILE A 331 -11.71 1.56 9.79
N ASP A 332 -10.43 1.89 9.71
CA ASP A 332 -9.37 0.92 9.46
C ASP A 332 -9.19 -0.04 10.65
N ALA A 333 -9.25 0.46 11.89
CA ALA A 333 -9.15 -0.37 13.09
C ALA A 333 -10.34 -1.34 13.23
N GLY A 334 -11.56 -0.87 13.01
CA GLY A 334 -12.74 -1.75 13.06
C GLY A 334 -12.77 -2.79 11.94
N ALA A 335 -12.28 -2.44 10.75
CA ALA A 335 -12.10 -3.37 9.65
C ALA A 335 -11.06 -4.47 9.96
N ARG A 336 -9.91 -4.09 10.53
CA ARG A 336 -8.88 -5.05 10.96
C ARG A 336 -9.36 -5.95 12.08
N LEU A 337 -10.04 -5.39 13.08
CA LEU A 337 -10.68 -6.14 14.15
C LEU A 337 -11.67 -7.17 13.59
N ALA A 338 -12.49 -6.79 12.61
CA ALA A 338 -13.43 -7.72 12.00
C ALA A 338 -12.73 -8.86 11.27
N ALA A 339 -11.64 -8.60 10.55
CA ALA A 339 -10.84 -9.64 9.91
C ALA A 339 -10.24 -10.63 10.92
N GLU A 340 -9.74 -10.14 12.05
CA GLU A 340 -9.20 -10.97 13.13
C GLU A 340 -10.28 -11.82 13.79
N LEU A 341 -11.47 -11.26 14.01
CA LEU A 341 -12.64 -12.00 14.50
C LEU A 341 -13.12 -13.05 13.49
N CYS A 342 -13.10 -12.73 12.20
CA CYS A 342 -13.41 -13.70 11.15
C CYS A 342 -12.45 -14.89 11.18
N LEU A 343 -11.16 -14.65 11.42
CA LEU A 343 -10.18 -15.73 11.57
C LEU A 343 -10.41 -16.53 12.86
N LYS A 344 -10.51 -15.86 14.01
CA LYS A 344 -10.72 -16.48 15.32
C LYS A 344 -11.96 -17.39 15.37
N HIS A 345 -13.03 -16.98 14.73
CA HIS A 345 -14.31 -17.70 14.72
C HIS A 345 -14.52 -18.55 13.45
N GLU A 346 -13.47 -18.76 12.64
CA GLU A 346 -13.51 -19.61 11.45
C GLU A 346 -14.59 -19.20 10.41
N LEU A 347 -14.88 -17.89 10.31
CA LEU A 347 -15.91 -17.34 9.42
C LEU A 347 -15.43 -17.19 7.96
N GLY A 348 -14.13 -17.36 7.73
CA GLY A 348 -13.46 -17.13 6.45
C GLY A 348 -13.25 -15.65 6.12
N ARG A 349 -12.68 -15.37 4.94
CA ARG A 349 -12.35 -14.02 4.48
C ARG A 349 -13.57 -13.07 4.55
N PRO A 350 -13.43 -11.82 5.05
CA PRO A 350 -14.53 -10.87 5.14
C PRO A 350 -15.26 -10.65 3.81
N GLN A 351 -16.57 -10.86 3.83
CA GLN A 351 -17.49 -10.73 2.70
C GLN A 351 -18.81 -10.15 3.20
N PHE A 352 -19.14 -8.97 2.68
CA PHE A 352 -20.42 -8.31 2.97
C PHE A 352 -21.61 -9.18 2.52
N GLY A 353 -22.67 -9.19 3.33
CA GLY A 353 -23.87 -10.00 3.10
C GLY A 353 -23.71 -11.48 3.48
N LYS A 354 -22.49 -11.93 3.81
CA LYS A 354 -22.20 -13.30 4.27
C LYS A 354 -21.79 -13.28 5.75
N ASN A 355 -20.52 -12.98 6.03
CA ASN A 355 -19.94 -12.97 7.37
C ASN A 355 -19.73 -11.55 7.91
N ILE A 356 -19.97 -10.52 7.10
CA ILE A 356 -20.08 -9.12 7.53
C ILE A 356 -21.49 -8.62 7.22
N ARG A 357 -22.20 -8.10 8.24
CA ARG A 357 -23.58 -7.60 8.17
C ARG A 357 -23.68 -6.20 8.76
N ASP A 358 -24.74 -5.47 8.41
CA ASP A 358 -25.05 -4.14 8.91
C ASP A 358 -26.25 -4.17 9.86
N HIS A 359 -26.23 -3.33 10.90
CA HIS A 359 -27.33 -3.26 11.87
C HIS A 359 -28.70 -2.97 11.21
N CYS A 360 -28.76 -2.13 10.17
CA CYS A 360 -30.00 -1.84 9.45
C CYS A 360 -30.65 -3.05 8.77
N GLU A 361 -29.98 -4.20 8.70
CA GLU A 361 -30.56 -5.45 8.21
C GLU A 361 -31.49 -6.13 9.23
N PHE A 362 -31.39 -5.77 10.52
CA PHE A 362 -32.07 -6.46 11.62
C PHE A 362 -33.11 -5.59 12.35
N GLY A 363 -33.09 -4.28 12.16
CA GLY A 363 -34.03 -3.37 12.79
C GLY A 363 -34.21 -2.04 12.05
N ALA A 364 -35.28 -1.31 12.39
CA ALA A 364 -35.54 0.02 11.85
C ALA A 364 -34.57 1.05 12.46
N THR A 365 -33.41 1.22 11.82
CA THR A 365 -32.34 2.12 12.28
C THR A 365 -31.57 2.74 11.12
N ALA A 366 -30.98 3.91 11.35
CA ALA A 366 -30.03 4.54 10.42
C ALA A 366 -28.61 3.96 10.56
N CYS A 367 -28.32 3.21 11.64
CA CYS A 367 -27.05 2.55 11.88
C CYS A 367 -26.79 1.44 10.84
N PRO A 368 -25.57 1.29 10.27
CA PRO A 368 -24.30 1.92 10.66
C PRO A 368 -23.94 3.17 9.85
N TYR A 369 -24.94 3.89 9.35
CA TYR A 369 -24.79 5.14 8.62
C TYR A 369 -23.81 5.04 7.44
N HIS A 370 -22.71 5.79 7.45
CA HIS A 370 -21.74 5.80 6.35
C HIS A 370 -20.94 4.51 6.17
N LEU A 371 -20.97 3.58 7.13
CA LEU A 371 -20.36 2.25 6.97
C LEU A 371 -21.24 1.28 6.18
N ARG A 372 -22.55 1.57 6.05
CA ARG A 372 -23.51 0.67 5.44
C ARG A 372 -23.18 0.40 3.98
N ASN A 373 -23.65 -0.70 3.41
CA ASN A 373 -23.52 -0.93 1.96
C ASN A 373 -23.97 0.28 1.12
N GLY A 374 -23.11 0.73 0.19
CA GLY A 374 -23.30 1.95 -0.60
C GLY A 374 -23.07 3.27 0.16
N GLY A 375 -22.64 3.22 1.43
CA GLY A 375 -22.24 4.38 2.22
C GLY A 375 -20.79 4.80 1.95
N LYS A 376 -20.44 6.02 2.38
CA LYS A 376 -19.15 6.67 2.11
C LYS A 376 -17.92 5.84 2.48
N TYR A 377 -18.03 5.00 3.51
CA TYR A 377 -16.90 4.27 4.08
C TYR A 377 -16.94 2.77 3.80
N HIS A 378 -17.99 2.28 3.12
CA HIS A 378 -18.20 0.85 2.88
C HIS A 378 -17.02 0.18 2.20
N ASP A 379 -16.63 0.71 1.04
CA ASP A 379 -15.61 0.11 0.18
C ASP A 379 -14.24 0.12 0.86
N ARG A 380 -13.90 1.22 1.53
CA ARG A 380 -12.66 1.30 2.33
C ARG A 380 -12.66 0.26 3.44
N TRP A 381 -13.74 0.20 4.23
CA TRP A 381 -13.84 -0.73 5.35
C TRP A 381 -13.72 -2.19 4.87
N MET A 382 -14.44 -2.55 3.80
CA MET A 382 -14.38 -3.90 3.23
C MET A 382 -13.00 -4.24 2.67
N ARG A 383 -12.39 -3.29 1.94
CA ARG A 383 -11.04 -3.46 1.40
C ARG A 383 -10.00 -3.65 2.50
N VAL A 384 -10.03 -2.82 3.54
CA VAL A 384 -9.08 -2.93 4.66
C VAL A 384 -9.27 -4.24 5.44
N ALA A 385 -10.51 -4.68 5.67
CA ALA A 385 -10.78 -5.94 6.33
C ALA A 385 -10.23 -7.12 5.52
N GLN A 386 -10.48 -7.11 4.21
CA GLN A 386 -10.00 -8.15 3.30
C GLN A 386 -8.47 -8.16 3.17
N GLU A 387 -7.85 -7.00 2.95
CA GLU A 387 -6.40 -6.86 2.87
C GLU A 387 -5.73 -7.34 4.16
N HIS A 388 -6.29 -7.00 5.33
CA HIS A 388 -5.75 -7.44 6.62
C HIS A 388 -5.92 -8.94 6.82
N TYR A 389 -7.08 -9.51 6.48
CA TYR A 389 -7.30 -10.96 6.53
C TYR A 389 -6.28 -11.70 5.68
N ASP A 390 -6.11 -11.28 4.42
CA ASP A 390 -5.16 -11.91 3.50
C ASP A 390 -3.72 -11.83 4.03
N GLN A 391 -3.34 -10.69 4.62
CA GLN A 391 -2.01 -10.51 5.22
C GLN A 391 -1.75 -11.48 6.38
N ILE A 392 -2.71 -11.62 7.31
CA ILE A 392 -2.51 -12.47 8.49
C ILE A 392 -2.57 -13.95 8.15
N THR A 393 -3.34 -14.37 7.14
CA THR A 393 -3.35 -15.76 6.69
C THR A 393 -2.13 -16.13 5.85
N THR A 394 -1.59 -15.20 5.04
CA THR A 394 -0.32 -15.47 4.35
C THR A 394 0.85 -15.54 5.34
N GLN A 395 0.87 -14.68 6.37
CA GLN A 395 1.88 -14.78 7.43
C GLN A 395 1.79 -16.10 8.20
N SER A 396 0.58 -16.59 8.52
CA SER A 396 0.42 -17.88 9.20
C SER A 396 1.00 -19.03 8.38
N GLU A 397 0.79 -19.05 7.07
CA GLU A 397 1.36 -20.06 6.18
C GLU A 397 2.91 -20.01 6.14
N GLU A 398 3.51 -18.82 6.14
CA GLU A 398 4.97 -18.65 6.20
C GLU A 398 5.58 -19.09 7.55
N ASP A 399 4.88 -18.83 8.65
CA ASP A 399 5.32 -19.18 10.01
C ASP A 399 5.09 -20.66 10.36
N GLU A 400 4.03 -21.27 9.83
CA GLU A 400 3.75 -22.70 9.95
C GLU A 400 4.67 -23.58 9.08
N MET A 401 5.44 -22.97 8.16
CA MET A 401 6.40 -23.68 7.33
C MET A 401 7.50 -24.32 8.20
N THR A 402 7.51 -25.65 8.23
CA THR A 402 8.40 -26.43 9.10
C THR A 402 9.88 -26.18 8.80
N PRO A 403 10.81 -26.45 9.74
CA PRO A 403 12.25 -26.42 9.46
C PRO A 403 12.64 -27.28 8.26
N GLU A 404 11.95 -28.42 8.06
CA GLU A 404 12.10 -29.31 6.91
C GLU A 404 11.64 -28.64 5.61
N ASP A 405 10.49 -27.97 5.59
CA ASP A 405 10.00 -27.24 4.42
C ASP A 405 10.90 -26.05 4.07
N ARG A 406 11.39 -25.31 5.08
CA ARG A 406 12.38 -24.24 4.90
C ARG A 406 13.68 -24.78 4.32
N THR A 407 14.12 -25.95 4.77
CA THR A 407 15.30 -26.64 4.25
C THR A 407 15.07 -27.11 2.83
N LEU A 408 13.92 -27.69 2.53
CA LEU A 408 13.57 -28.14 1.18
C LEU A 408 13.50 -26.95 0.22
N LEU A 409 12.86 -25.85 0.61
CA LEU A 409 12.78 -24.63 -0.20
C LEU A 409 14.17 -24.04 -0.45
N ARG A 410 15.03 -24.01 0.58
CA ARG A 410 16.45 -23.62 0.45
C ARG A 410 17.15 -24.52 -0.57
N LEU A 411 17.03 -25.85 -0.45
CA LEU A 411 17.66 -26.79 -1.36
C LEU A 411 17.18 -26.62 -2.80
N VAL A 412 15.88 -26.41 -3.01
CA VAL A 412 15.29 -26.13 -4.34
C VAL A 412 15.82 -24.82 -4.91
N LEU A 413 15.84 -23.75 -4.11
CA LEU A 413 16.39 -22.46 -4.54
C LEU A 413 17.88 -22.56 -4.87
N ASP A 414 18.64 -23.34 -4.12
CA ASP A 414 20.06 -23.56 -4.36
C ASP A 414 20.29 -24.28 -5.68
N GLN A 415 19.46 -25.27 -6.01
CA GLN A 415 19.51 -25.92 -7.33
C GLN A 415 19.33 -24.92 -8.48
N ILE A 416 18.46 -23.91 -8.31
CA ILE A 416 18.13 -22.93 -9.35
C ILE A 416 19.16 -21.80 -9.43
N ALA A 417 19.55 -21.24 -8.28
CA ALA A 417 20.31 -19.99 -8.20
C ALA A 417 21.83 -20.18 -8.06
N GLY A 418 22.28 -21.39 -7.71
CA GLY A 418 23.67 -21.66 -7.34
C GLY A 418 23.98 -21.38 -5.87
N PRO A 419 25.22 -21.69 -5.42
CA PRO A 419 25.60 -21.61 -4.02
C PRO A 419 25.90 -20.18 -3.56
N GLY A 420 26.02 -19.23 -4.49
CA GLY A 420 26.36 -17.84 -4.17
C GLY A 420 25.28 -17.15 -3.33
N ARG A 421 25.74 -16.31 -2.39
CA ARG A 421 24.87 -15.52 -1.50
C ARG A 421 25.33 -14.07 -1.45
N THR A 422 24.36 -13.17 -1.36
CA THR A 422 24.58 -11.80 -0.92
C THR A 422 24.83 -11.76 0.59
N PRO A 423 25.39 -10.65 1.13
CA PRO A 423 25.67 -10.53 2.57
C PRO A 423 24.45 -10.70 3.49
N ASP A 424 23.24 -10.46 3.00
CA ASP A 424 21.98 -10.67 3.71
C ASP A 424 21.42 -12.10 3.60
N GLY A 425 22.15 -13.00 2.94
CA GLY A 425 21.78 -14.41 2.81
C GLY A 425 20.85 -14.74 1.64
N THR A 426 20.52 -13.78 0.79
CA THR A 426 19.72 -13.99 -0.43
C THR A 426 20.55 -14.72 -1.51
N PRO A 427 19.96 -15.61 -2.34
CA PRO A 427 20.67 -16.21 -3.47
C PRO A 427 21.19 -15.13 -4.44
N SER A 428 22.45 -15.24 -4.88
CA SER A 428 23.04 -14.25 -5.80
C SER A 428 22.65 -14.47 -7.26
N TYR A 429 21.99 -15.60 -7.56
CA TYR A 429 21.62 -16.03 -8.92
C TYR A 429 22.78 -16.04 -9.92
N GLY A 430 24.02 -16.16 -9.44
CA GLY A 430 25.21 -16.27 -10.28
C GLY A 430 25.33 -17.62 -10.99
N GLY A 431 24.39 -18.54 -10.75
CA GLY A 431 24.47 -19.90 -11.23
C GLY A 431 25.52 -20.69 -10.45
N TRP A 432 25.71 -21.94 -10.86
CA TRP A 432 26.72 -22.80 -10.28
C TRP A 432 28.03 -22.70 -11.06
N ASP A 433 29.14 -22.83 -10.32
CA ASP A 433 30.42 -23.08 -10.95
C ASP A 433 30.37 -24.42 -11.70
N ILE A 434 30.69 -24.38 -12.99
CA ILE A 434 30.52 -25.53 -13.87
C ILE A 434 31.47 -26.66 -13.52
N ASP A 435 32.69 -26.34 -13.11
CA ASP A 435 33.68 -27.34 -12.72
C ASP A 435 33.22 -28.09 -11.47
N SER A 436 32.71 -27.34 -10.49
CA SER A 436 32.12 -27.89 -9.27
C SER A 436 30.94 -28.81 -9.57
N ILE A 437 30.01 -28.42 -10.45
CA ILE A 437 28.88 -29.27 -10.85
C ILE A 437 29.38 -30.55 -11.53
N ILE A 438 30.26 -30.43 -12.52
CA ILE A 438 30.70 -31.57 -13.33
C ILE A 438 31.45 -32.57 -12.44
N THR A 439 32.32 -32.08 -11.56
CA THR A 439 33.05 -32.93 -10.62
C THR A 439 32.10 -33.64 -9.66
N ALA A 440 31.15 -32.91 -9.05
CA ALA A 440 30.18 -33.51 -8.13
C ALA A 440 29.27 -34.53 -8.84
N GLY A 441 28.77 -34.19 -10.02
CA GLY A 441 27.91 -35.08 -10.81
C GLY A 441 28.63 -36.35 -11.29
N LYS A 442 29.88 -36.24 -11.77
CA LYS A 442 30.71 -37.39 -12.15
C LYS A 442 31.01 -38.30 -10.96
N ALA A 443 31.27 -37.71 -9.78
CA ALA A 443 31.45 -38.48 -8.54
C ALA A 443 30.17 -39.26 -8.17
N LYS A 444 29.01 -38.58 -8.11
CA LYS A 444 27.73 -39.23 -7.80
C LYS A 444 27.35 -40.33 -8.79
N LEU A 445 27.58 -40.13 -10.09
CA LEU A 445 27.32 -41.16 -11.10
C LEU A 445 28.16 -42.42 -10.86
N ARG A 446 29.41 -42.25 -10.42
CA ARG A 446 30.30 -43.37 -10.09
C ARG A 446 29.89 -44.08 -8.80
N GLU A 447 29.46 -43.32 -7.80
CA GLU A 447 29.13 -43.85 -6.47
C GLU A 447 27.73 -44.46 -6.41
N THR A 448 26.75 -43.82 -7.04
CA THR A 448 25.32 -44.11 -6.86
C THR A 448 24.61 -44.53 -8.14
N GLY A 449 25.26 -44.38 -9.30
CA GLY A 449 24.63 -44.60 -10.60
C GLY A 449 23.66 -43.49 -11.04
N GLY A 450 23.50 -42.42 -10.25
CA GLY A 450 22.61 -41.30 -10.55
C GLY A 450 23.25 -39.92 -10.33
N CYS A 451 22.67 -38.89 -10.93
CA CYS A 451 22.97 -37.48 -10.66
C CYS A 451 21.72 -36.62 -10.92
N THR A 452 21.76 -35.36 -10.50
CA THR A 452 20.67 -34.41 -10.74
C THR A 452 20.62 -33.97 -12.21
N VAL A 453 19.49 -33.41 -12.65
CA VAL A 453 19.34 -32.91 -14.03
C VAL A 453 20.35 -31.80 -14.36
N PRO A 454 20.61 -30.79 -13.50
CA PRO A 454 21.67 -29.81 -13.77
C PRO A 454 23.06 -30.43 -13.91
N GLU A 455 23.41 -31.40 -13.05
CA GLU A 455 24.66 -32.15 -13.14
C GLU A 455 24.76 -32.94 -14.45
N MET A 456 23.69 -33.62 -14.84
CA MET A 456 23.64 -34.38 -16.09
C MET A 456 23.81 -33.47 -17.32
N ILE A 457 23.10 -32.33 -17.35
CA ILE A 457 23.22 -31.35 -18.44
C ILE A 457 24.64 -30.79 -18.51
N ALA A 458 25.24 -30.43 -17.39
CA ALA A 458 26.59 -29.89 -17.35
C ALA A 458 27.65 -30.91 -17.80
N ILE A 459 27.50 -32.18 -17.41
CA ILE A 459 28.41 -33.26 -17.83
C ILE A 459 28.29 -33.54 -19.32
N VAL A 460 27.07 -33.64 -19.84
CA VAL A 460 26.82 -33.91 -21.27
C VAL A 460 27.20 -32.70 -22.14
N GLY A 461 27.05 -31.49 -21.61
CA GLY A 461 27.33 -30.23 -22.28
C GLY A 461 28.73 -29.64 -22.02
N GLU A 462 29.62 -30.37 -21.35
CA GLU A 462 30.88 -29.85 -20.81
C GLU A 462 31.69 -29.04 -21.83
N ASP A 463 31.98 -29.62 -23.00
CA ASP A 463 32.80 -28.97 -24.03
C ASP A 463 32.15 -27.68 -24.56
N LYS A 464 30.83 -27.68 -24.75
CA LYS A 464 30.08 -26.52 -25.24
C LYS A 464 30.07 -25.38 -24.22
N LEU A 465 29.84 -25.71 -22.95
CA LEU A 465 29.79 -24.72 -21.90
C LEU A 465 31.17 -24.11 -21.64
N ARG A 466 32.25 -24.91 -21.71
CA ARG A 466 33.62 -24.42 -21.63
C ARG A 466 33.97 -23.47 -22.78
N ALA A 467 33.52 -23.78 -24.00
CA ALA A 467 33.72 -22.90 -25.16
C ALA A 467 33.05 -21.53 -24.94
N ILE A 468 31.80 -21.49 -24.48
CA ILE A 468 31.07 -20.25 -24.19
C ILE A 468 31.79 -19.40 -23.11
N ILE A 469 32.31 -20.05 -22.05
CA ILE A 469 33.08 -19.34 -21.01
C ILE A 469 34.36 -18.74 -21.58
N ALA A 470 35.06 -19.46 -22.46
CA ALA A 470 36.28 -18.98 -23.10
C ALA A 470 36.01 -17.78 -24.03
N GLU A 471 34.89 -17.80 -24.77
CA GLU A 471 34.44 -16.66 -25.58
C GLU A 471 34.19 -15.41 -24.73
N GLY A 472 33.54 -15.56 -23.57
CA GLY A 472 33.29 -14.45 -22.66
C GLY A 472 34.57 -13.83 -22.09
N LYS A 473 35.56 -14.65 -21.72
CA LYS A 473 36.86 -14.18 -21.21
C LYS A 473 37.75 -13.53 -22.27
N ALA A 474 37.53 -13.83 -23.55
CA ALA A 474 38.23 -13.19 -24.65
C ALA A 474 37.66 -11.80 -24.98
N GLN A 475 36.46 -11.48 -24.48
CA GLN A 475 35.75 -10.20 -24.70
C GLN A 475 35.81 -9.25 -23.49
N SER A 476 36.32 -9.72 -22.35
CA SER A 476 36.56 -8.96 -21.12
C SER A 476 38.03 -8.61 -20.97
#